data_AF-A0A6L9XTL1-F1
#
_entry.id   AF-A0A6L9XTL1-F1
#
_cell.length_a   1.000
_cell.length_b   1.000
_cell.length_c   1.000
_cell.angle_alpha   90.00
_cell.angle_beta   90.00
_cell.angle_gamma   90.00
#
_symmetry.space_group_name_H-M   'P 1'
#
loop_
_entity.id
_entity.type
_entity.pdbx_description
1 polymer ?
#
loop_
_entity_poly.entity_id
_entity_poly.type
_entity_poly.pdbx_seq_one_letter_code
_entity_poly.pdbx_strand_id
1 'polypeptide(L)'
;MVEADWLKAGNMQPGWLPTIWRDGRRMYEMTFPEGWWVDVDSTDTLSTVSAALEEALLKWGITGTLTLSELTSNDRKLTTRIATWLREEVTLDDGSQPLGVQCPSKYGRSGVQTGTSWAYWMRAIDAGLSNEPVIVDAGVPIELDNPAFKYALSFHHIQSR
;
A
#
# COMPACT_ATOMS: atom_id res chain seq x y z
N MET A 1 -20.35 33.54 -7.27
CA MET A 1 -19.62 32.80 -6.21
C MET A 1 -19.94 31.31 -6.23
N VAL A 2 -21.21 30.92 -6.39
CA VAL A 2 -21.62 29.51 -6.53
C VAL A 2 -21.06 28.84 -7.81
N GLU A 3 -21.08 29.51 -8.97
CA GLU A 3 -20.65 28.96 -10.27
C GLU A 3 -19.15 28.57 -10.33
N ALA A 4 -18.27 29.31 -9.66
CA ALA A 4 -16.84 29.00 -9.59
C ALA A 4 -16.58 27.73 -8.75
N ASP A 5 -17.37 27.51 -7.70
CA ASP A 5 -17.30 26.31 -6.87
C ASP A 5 -17.90 25.10 -7.61
N TRP A 6 -18.97 25.29 -8.41
CA TRP A 6 -19.51 24.23 -9.29
C TRP A 6 -18.53 23.80 -10.40
N LEU A 7 -17.80 24.76 -10.99
CA LEU A 7 -16.74 24.47 -11.96
C LEU A 7 -15.55 23.72 -11.34
N LYS A 8 -15.20 24.04 -10.08
CA LYS A 8 -14.20 23.28 -9.31
C LYS A 8 -14.69 21.89 -8.88
N ALA A 9 -16.00 21.70 -8.69
CA ALA A 9 -16.57 20.54 -8.02
C ALA A 9 -16.96 19.34 -8.91
N GLY A 10 -16.90 19.40 -10.26
CA GLY A 10 -16.95 18.14 -11.04
C GLY A 10 -17.71 18.07 -12.36
N ASN A 11 -18.04 19.17 -13.04
CA ASN A 11 -18.47 19.08 -14.45
C ASN A 11 -17.25 18.98 -15.39
N MET A 12 -16.36 18.04 -15.12
CA MET A 12 -15.20 17.77 -15.96
C MET A 12 -15.53 16.75 -17.05
N GLN A 13 -14.92 16.91 -18.23
CA GLN A 13 -15.08 15.95 -19.32
C GLN A 13 -14.56 14.57 -18.88
N PRO A 14 -15.15 13.45 -19.37
CA PRO A 14 -14.57 12.13 -19.18
C PRO A 14 -13.06 12.13 -19.52
N GLY A 15 -12.23 11.55 -18.66
CA GLY A 15 -10.78 11.57 -18.82
C GLY A 15 -10.08 12.75 -18.14
N TRP A 16 -10.78 13.55 -17.32
CA TRP A 16 -10.16 14.64 -16.55
C TRP A 16 -10.21 14.39 -15.04
N LEU A 17 -9.13 14.74 -14.35
CA LEU A 17 -9.00 14.71 -12.90
C LEU A 17 -9.31 16.09 -12.30
N PRO A 18 -10.35 16.19 -11.43
CA PRO A 18 -10.77 17.46 -10.83
C PRO A 18 -9.68 18.17 -10.04
N THR A 19 -9.59 19.50 -10.19
CA THR A 19 -8.67 20.33 -9.39
C THR A 19 -8.90 20.14 -7.89
N ILE A 20 -10.16 20.00 -7.46
CA ILE A 20 -10.50 19.73 -6.05
C ILE A 20 -9.93 18.39 -5.53
N TRP A 21 -9.72 17.40 -6.41
CA TRP A 21 -9.07 16.15 -6.02
C TRP A 21 -7.62 16.41 -5.60
N ARG A 22 -6.93 17.26 -6.36
CA ARG A 22 -5.52 17.64 -6.18
C ARG A 22 -5.35 18.57 -4.99
N ASP A 23 -6.14 19.64 -4.94
CA ASP A 23 -6.09 20.66 -3.87
C ASP A 23 -6.46 20.07 -2.49
N GLY A 24 -7.28 19.03 -2.46
CA GLY A 24 -7.65 18.31 -1.24
C GLY A 24 -6.64 17.25 -0.78
N ARG A 25 -5.50 17.08 -1.46
CA ARG A 25 -4.53 16.00 -1.20
C ARG A 25 -3.09 16.53 -1.18
N ARG A 26 -2.23 15.82 -0.45
CA ARG A 26 -0.79 16.06 -0.37
C ARG A 26 -0.05 14.76 -0.63
N MET A 27 1.15 14.85 -1.18
CA MET A 27 2.10 13.74 -1.22
C MET A 27 2.98 13.83 0.01
N TYR A 28 3.13 12.73 0.73
CA TYR A 28 3.97 12.63 1.90
C TYR A 28 5.18 11.77 1.60
N GLU A 29 6.34 12.21 2.06
CA GLU A 29 7.52 11.37 2.11
C GLU A 29 7.62 10.73 3.50
N MET A 30 7.82 9.41 3.51
CA MET A 30 7.89 8.61 4.73
C MET A 30 9.27 7.96 4.81
N THR A 31 9.94 8.12 5.95
CA THR A 31 11.20 7.43 6.27
C THR A 31 10.94 6.42 7.37
N PHE A 32 11.23 5.16 7.09
CA PHE A 32 11.06 4.05 8.03
C PHE A 32 12.38 3.75 8.75
N PRO A 33 12.34 3.20 9.98
CA PRO A 33 13.53 2.70 10.64
C PRO A 33 14.18 1.56 9.83
N GLU A 34 15.44 1.26 10.13
CA GLU A 34 16.09 0.05 9.60
C GLU A 34 15.37 -1.21 10.10
N GLY A 35 15.19 -2.18 9.21
CA GLY A 35 14.54 -3.44 9.55
C GLY A 35 14.07 -4.19 8.31
N TRP A 36 13.44 -5.33 8.55
CA TRP A 36 13.02 -6.25 7.51
C TRP A 36 11.55 -6.09 7.16
N TRP A 37 11.25 -6.28 5.88
CA TRP A 37 9.90 -6.30 5.34
C TRP A 37 9.61 -7.68 4.78
N VAL A 38 8.42 -8.19 5.05
CA VAL A 38 7.99 -9.48 4.49
C VAL A 38 7.65 -9.26 3.02
N ASP A 39 8.42 -9.88 2.14
CA ASP A 39 8.11 -9.94 0.72
C ASP A 39 7.06 -11.01 0.45
N VAL A 40 5.83 -10.59 0.16
CA VAL A 40 4.71 -11.52 -0.08
C VAL A 40 4.75 -12.17 -1.46
N ASP A 41 5.62 -11.70 -2.36
CA ASP A 41 5.83 -12.29 -3.69
C ASP A 41 6.97 -13.33 -3.67
N SER A 42 7.74 -13.40 -2.58
CA SER A 42 8.78 -14.41 -2.45
C SER A 42 8.19 -15.81 -2.34
N THR A 43 8.73 -16.75 -3.12
CA THR A 43 8.36 -18.17 -3.05
C THR A 43 8.62 -18.76 -1.66
N ASP A 44 9.65 -18.27 -0.96
CA ASP A 44 9.97 -18.71 0.40
C ASP A 44 8.92 -18.23 1.40
N THR A 45 8.44 -16.99 1.26
CA THR A 45 7.34 -16.48 2.07
C THR A 45 6.06 -17.27 1.82
N LEU A 46 5.70 -17.49 0.55
CA LEU A 46 4.48 -18.21 0.18
C LEU A 46 4.49 -19.64 0.72
N SER A 47 5.60 -20.37 0.57
CA SER A 47 5.74 -21.74 1.07
C SER A 47 5.73 -21.80 2.60
N THR A 48 6.43 -20.89 3.28
CA THR A 48 6.47 -20.81 4.74
C THR A 48 5.09 -20.50 5.33
N VAL A 49 4.40 -19.50 4.80
CA VAL A 49 3.04 -19.13 5.24
C VAL A 49 2.06 -20.27 4.98
N SER A 50 2.17 -20.95 3.83
CA SER A 50 1.32 -22.10 3.50
C SER A 50 1.48 -23.23 4.50
N ALA A 51 2.72 -23.57 4.85
CA ALA A 51 3.01 -24.63 5.81
C ALA A 51 2.56 -24.23 7.23
N ALA A 52 2.84 -22.99 7.65
CA ALA A 52 2.48 -22.53 8.98
C ALA A 52 0.97 -22.40 9.22
N LEU A 53 0.20 -22.10 8.16
CA LEU A 53 -1.24 -21.88 8.23
C LEU A 53 -2.07 -23.01 7.61
N GLU A 54 -1.51 -24.18 7.32
CA GLU A 54 -2.18 -25.25 6.57
C GLU A 54 -3.61 -25.54 7.07
N GLU A 55 -3.78 -25.79 8.38
CA GLU A 55 -5.09 -26.04 8.97
C GLU A 55 -6.04 -24.82 8.90
N ALA A 56 -5.49 -23.61 9.07
CA ALA A 56 -6.26 -22.37 9.04
C ALA A 56 -6.74 -22.04 7.62
N LEU A 57 -5.87 -22.21 6.63
CA LEU A 57 -6.17 -22.06 5.21
C LEU A 57 -7.27 -23.02 4.78
N LEU A 58 -7.20 -24.29 5.21
CA LEU A 58 -8.26 -25.26 4.93
C LEU A 58 -9.61 -24.82 5.53
N LYS A 59 -9.62 -24.33 6.78
CA LYS A 59 -10.82 -23.76 7.42
C LYS A 59 -11.35 -22.51 6.72
N TRP A 60 -10.49 -21.78 6.02
CA TRP A 60 -10.86 -20.62 5.21
C TRP A 60 -11.25 -20.98 3.77
N GLY A 61 -11.28 -22.27 3.43
CA GLY A 61 -11.67 -22.76 2.11
C GLY A 61 -10.55 -22.70 1.07
N ILE A 62 -9.30 -22.52 1.50
CA ILE A 62 -8.12 -22.51 0.64
C ILE A 62 -7.49 -23.89 0.70
N THR A 63 -7.44 -24.55 -0.44
CA THR A 63 -6.87 -25.89 -0.58
C THR A 63 -5.50 -25.80 -1.26
N GLY A 64 -4.49 -26.42 -0.67
CA GLY A 64 -3.14 -26.45 -1.21
C GLY A 64 -2.31 -25.22 -0.83
N THR A 65 -1.22 -25.01 -1.56
CA THR A 65 -0.25 -23.94 -1.30
C THR A 65 -0.83 -22.58 -1.67
N LEU A 66 -0.67 -21.62 -0.76
CA LEU A 66 -0.97 -20.22 -0.99
C LEU A 66 -0.13 -19.69 -2.16
N THR A 67 -0.75 -18.94 -3.06
CA THR A 67 -0.07 -18.28 -4.17
C THR A 67 -0.15 -16.76 -4.00
N LEU A 68 0.60 -16.03 -4.84
CA LEU A 68 0.50 -14.58 -4.92
C LEU A 68 -0.95 -14.13 -5.21
N SER A 69 -1.74 -14.94 -5.90
CA SER A 69 -3.11 -14.56 -6.27
C SER A 69 -4.01 -14.41 -5.04
N GLU A 70 -3.85 -15.26 -4.02
CA GLU A 70 -4.55 -15.12 -2.73
C GLU A 70 -4.11 -13.85 -1.99
N LEU A 71 -2.79 -13.61 -1.92
CA LEU A 71 -2.21 -12.47 -1.18
C LEU A 71 -2.46 -11.11 -1.82
N THR A 72 -2.73 -11.08 -3.12
CA THR A 72 -3.06 -9.86 -3.86
C THR A 72 -4.54 -9.78 -4.24
N SER A 73 -5.35 -10.74 -3.78
CA SER A 73 -6.77 -10.82 -4.08
C SER A 73 -7.57 -9.64 -3.51
N ASN A 74 -8.82 -9.51 -3.97
CA ASN A 74 -9.78 -8.61 -3.35
C ASN A 74 -10.41 -9.19 -2.07
N ASP A 75 -10.05 -10.43 -1.66
CA ASP A 75 -10.50 -10.98 -0.38
C ASP A 75 -9.74 -10.31 0.76
N ARG A 76 -10.33 -9.22 1.26
CA ARG A 76 -9.78 -8.45 2.38
C ARG A 76 -9.78 -9.23 3.68
N LYS A 77 -10.66 -10.22 3.86
CA LYS A 77 -10.67 -11.03 5.08
C LYS A 77 -9.45 -11.94 5.10
N LEU A 78 -9.17 -12.61 3.98
CA LEU A 78 -7.99 -13.47 3.83
C LEU A 78 -6.69 -12.68 4.00
N THR A 79 -6.51 -11.64 3.19
CA THR A 79 -5.29 -10.82 3.19
C THR A 79 -5.03 -10.16 4.55
N THR A 80 -6.08 -9.69 5.24
CA THR A 80 -5.94 -9.16 6.60
C THR A 80 -5.58 -10.26 7.60
N ARG A 81 -6.19 -11.44 7.56
CA ARG A 81 -5.85 -12.54 8.49
C ARG A 81 -4.40 -12.97 8.35
N ILE A 82 -3.90 -13.10 7.13
CA ILE A 82 -2.50 -13.43 6.89
C ILE A 82 -1.59 -12.30 7.37
N ALA A 83 -1.91 -11.05 7.06
CA ALA A 83 -1.15 -9.89 7.56
C ALA A 83 -1.15 -9.81 9.09
N THR A 84 -2.25 -10.14 9.76
CA THR A 84 -2.32 -10.24 11.22
C THR A 84 -1.43 -11.36 11.74
N TRP A 85 -1.46 -12.55 11.14
CA TRP A 85 -0.57 -13.63 11.55
C TRP A 85 0.91 -13.26 11.39
N LEU A 86 1.28 -12.65 10.25
CA LEU A 86 2.62 -12.11 10.03
C LEU A 86 3.00 -11.05 11.07
N ARG A 87 2.03 -10.25 11.52
CA ARG A 87 2.23 -9.22 12.55
C ARG A 87 2.44 -9.83 13.94
N GLU A 88 1.65 -10.81 14.35
CA GLU A 88 1.66 -11.30 15.74
C GLU A 88 2.63 -12.45 15.97
N GLU A 89 2.74 -13.37 15.02
CA GLU A 89 3.33 -14.69 15.28
C GLU A 89 4.74 -14.83 14.68
N VAL A 90 5.14 -13.96 13.75
CA VAL A 90 6.43 -14.04 13.08
C VAL A 90 7.51 -13.28 13.86
N THR A 91 8.56 -14.00 14.21
CA THR A 91 9.84 -13.47 14.68
C THR A 91 10.92 -13.90 13.70
N LEU A 92 11.78 -12.97 13.30
CA LEU A 92 12.86 -13.21 12.36
C LEU A 92 14.05 -13.88 13.05
N ASP A 93 15.00 -14.38 12.27
CA ASP A 93 16.18 -15.12 12.78
C ASP A 93 17.05 -14.28 13.73
N ASP A 94 17.05 -12.95 13.58
CA ASP A 94 17.74 -12.00 14.46
C ASP A 94 16.94 -11.65 15.74
N GLY A 95 15.78 -12.28 15.93
CA GLY A 95 14.88 -12.03 17.06
C GLY A 95 13.99 -10.79 16.90
N SER A 96 14.13 -10.04 15.81
CA SER A 96 13.30 -8.87 15.53
C SER A 96 11.95 -9.25 14.94
N GLN A 97 11.02 -8.30 14.94
CA GLN A 97 9.76 -8.40 14.22
C GLN A 97 9.87 -7.67 12.89
N PRO A 98 9.19 -8.15 11.83
CA PRO A 98 9.13 -7.41 10.59
C PRO A 98 8.43 -6.05 10.77
N LEU A 99 8.89 -5.05 10.02
CA LEU A 99 8.32 -3.69 9.99
C LEU A 99 6.94 -3.67 9.34
N GLY A 100 6.72 -4.57 8.40
CA GLY A 100 5.53 -4.60 7.57
C GLY A 100 5.62 -5.62 6.45
N VAL A 101 4.74 -5.46 5.47
CA VAL A 101 4.73 -6.25 4.23
C VAL A 101 5.04 -5.36 3.03
N GLN A 102 5.77 -5.91 2.07
CA GLN A 102 5.90 -5.35 0.73
C GLN A 102 5.19 -6.24 -0.28
N CYS A 103 4.52 -5.65 -1.27
CA CYS A 103 3.83 -6.39 -2.32
C CYS A 103 3.88 -5.66 -3.67
N PRO A 104 3.75 -6.40 -4.79
CA PRO A 104 3.57 -5.78 -6.10
C PRO A 104 2.28 -4.95 -6.14
N SER A 105 2.36 -3.75 -6.70
CA SER A 105 1.19 -2.91 -6.96
C SER A 105 0.29 -3.57 -8.00
N LYS A 106 -1.02 -3.61 -7.70
CA LYS A 106 -2.06 -4.05 -8.63
C LYS A 106 -2.07 -3.25 -9.95
N TYR A 107 -1.62 -2.00 -9.90
CA TYR A 107 -1.58 -1.10 -11.05
C TYR A 107 -0.27 -1.21 -11.85
N GLY A 108 0.61 -2.14 -11.47
CA GLY A 108 1.82 -2.47 -12.19
C GLY A 108 2.99 -1.53 -11.89
N ARG A 109 4.05 -1.73 -12.67
CA ARG A 109 5.26 -0.91 -12.66
C ARG A 109 5.15 0.18 -13.72
N SER A 110 5.67 1.35 -13.38
CA SER A 110 5.67 2.50 -14.27
C SER A 110 7.09 3.00 -14.50
N GLY A 111 7.58 2.81 -15.73
CA GLY A 111 8.95 3.19 -16.11
C GLY A 111 10.02 2.42 -15.33
N VAL A 112 10.92 3.17 -14.66
CA VAL A 112 12.10 2.64 -13.95
C VAL A 112 11.78 2.20 -12.51
N GLN A 113 10.57 2.44 -12.01
CA GLN A 113 10.22 2.13 -10.62
C GLN A 113 9.74 0.70 -10.43
N THR A 114 9.92 0.18 -9.21
CA THR A 114 9.60 -1.21 -8.83
C THR A 114 8.11 -1.50 -8.75
N GLY A 115 7.25 -0.47 -8.70
CA GLY A 115 5.81 -0.63 -8.52
C GLY A 115 5.48 -1.37 -7.23
N THR A 116 6.25 -1.14 -6.16
CA THR A 116 6.08 -1.81 -4.86
C THR A 116 5.15 -0.99 -3.97
N SER A 117 4.17 -1.66 -3.38
CA SER A 117 3.35 -1.13 -2.29
C SER A 117 3.87 -1.66 -0.96
N TRP A 118 3.88 -0.79 0.05
CA TRP A 118 4.35 -1.12 1.39
C TRP A 118 3.20 -0.91 2.37
N ALA A 119 3.05 -1.81 3.33
CA ALA A 119 2.13 -1.64 4.45
C ALA A 119 2.91 -1.84 5.75
N TYR A 120 3.00 -0.77 6.54
CA TYR A 120 3.77 -0.69 7.77
C TYR A 120 2.88 -0.95 8.99
N TRP A 121 3.38 -1.70 9.97
CA TRP A 121 2.68 -1.87 11.25
C TRP A 121 3.16 -0.81 12.25
N MET A 122 2.25 0.08 12.64
CA MET A 122 2.50 1.14 13.62
C MET A 122 2.42 0.60 15.05
N ARG A 123 3.34 -0.31 15.39
CA ARG A 123 3.30 -1.07 16.64
C ARG A 123 3.41 -0.19 17.88
N ALA A 124 4.17 0.91 17.81
CA ALA A 124 4.30 1.81 18.94
C ALA A 124 2.94 2.46 19.23
N ILE A 125 2.25 2.93 18.18
CA ILE A 125 0.92 3.52 18.30
C ILE A 125 -0.12 2.49 18.75
N ASP A 126 -0.08 1.27 18.21
CA ASP A 126 -0.96 0.18 18.62
C ASP A 126 -0.74 -0.21 20.10
N ALA A 127 0.48 -0.05 20.62
CA ALA A 127 0.81 -0.24 22.04
C ALA A 127 0.46 0.97 22.92
N GLY A 128 -0.16 2.02 22.37
CA GLY A 128 -0.53 3.24 23.08
C GLY A 128 0.64 4.20 23.32
N LEU A 129 1.76 4.01 22.63
CA LEU A 129 2.91 4.90 22.68
C LEU A 129 2.79 6.00 21.62
N SER A 130 3.28 7.19 21.92
CA SER A 130 3.21 8.35 21.00
C SER A 130 4.43 8.50 20.09
N ASN A 131 5.46 7.68 20.27
CA ASN A 131 6.75 7.78 19.58
C ASN A 131 6.88 6.69 18.50
N GLU A 132 6.07 6.77 17.45
CA GLU A 132 6.28 5.93 16.26
C GLU A 132 7.61 6.30 15.58
N PRO A 133 8.50 5.33 15.29
CA PRO A 133 9.79 5.61 14.65
C PRO A 133 9.67 6.06 13.18
N VAL A 134 8.51 5.88 12.54
CA VAL A 134 8.29 6.39 11.17
C VAL A 134 8.26 7.91 11.18
N ILE A 135 9.09 8.52 10.34
CA ILE A 135 9.11 9.97 10.15
C ILE A 135 8.30 10.26 8.90
N VAL A 136 7.35 11.19 9.01
CA VAL A 136 6.53 11.67 7.90
C VAL A 136 6.77 13.16 7.76
N ASP A 137 7.02 13.63 6.54
CA ASP A 137 7.16 15.06 6.27
C ASP A 137 5.81 15.81 6.42
N ALA A 138 5.83 17.13 6.23
CA ALA A 138 4.60 17.94 6.26
C ALA A 138 3.68 17.70 5.04
N GLY A 139 4.11 16.87 4.11
CA GLY A 139 3.54 16.69 2.79
C GLY A 139 3.68 17.91 1.90
N VAL A 140 3.83 17.68 0.60
CA VAL A 140 3.82 18.71 -0.43
C VAL A 140 2.49 18.71 -1.20
N PRO A 141 2.01 19.87 -1.64
CA PRO A 141 0.89 19.93 -2.57
C PRO A 141 1.19 19.13 -3.84
N ILE A 142 0.15 18.55 -4.44
CA ILE A 142 0.27 17.90 -5.75
C ILE A 142 0.20 19.00 -6.81
N GLU A 143 1.32 19.59 -7.21
CA GLU A 143 1.30 20.64 -8.24
C GLU A 143 1.15 20.09 -9.67
N LEU A 144 0.60 20.89 -10.59
CA LEU A 144 0.44 20.50 -12.00
C LEU A 144 1.77 20.15 -12.67
N ASP A 145 2.87 20.73 -12.20
CA ASP A 145 4.21 20.48 -12.69
C ASP A 145 4.94 19.34 -11.97
N ASN A 146 4.34 18.77 -10.92
CA ASN A 146 4.91 17.66 -10.17
C ASN A 146 5.22 16.47 -11.12
N PRO A 147 6.45 15.93 -11.12
CA PRO A 147 6.85 14.87 -12.04
C PRO A 147 6.02 13.58 -11.91
N ALA A 148 5.73 13.14 -10.68
CA ALA A 148 4.92 11.94 -10.45
C ALA A 148 3.48 12.14 -10.92
N PHE A 149 2.93 13.34 -10.70
CA PHE A 149 1.59 13.69 -11.17
C PHE A 149 1.51 13.74 -12.69
N LYS A 150 2.43 14.44 -13.36
CA LYS A 150 2.52 14.48 -14.83
C LYS A 150 2.67 13.08 -15.42
N TYR A 151 3.49 12.26 -14.79
CA TYR A 151 3.67 10.88 -15.20
C TYR A 151 2.36 10.10 -15.12
N ALA A 152 1.63 10.18 -14.00
CA ALA A 152 0.34 9.50 -13.83
C ALA A 152 -0.70 9.98 -14.85
N LEU A 153 -0.77 11.30 -15.11
CA LEU A 153 -1.65 11.87 -16.15
C LEU A 153 -1.36 11.27 -17.53
N SER A 154 -0.08 11.23 -17.90
CA SER A 154 0.36 10.66 -19.18
C SER A 154 0.09 9.16 -19.27
N PHE A 155 0.38 8.40 -18.21
CA PHE A 155 0.27 6.95 -18.19
C PHE A 155 -1.18 6.47 -18.28
N HIS A 156 -2.10 7.17 -17.62
CA HIS A 156 -3.52 6.84 -17.63
C HIS A 156 -4.31 7.55 -18.74
N HIS A 157 -3.65 8.34 -19.60
CA HIS A 157 -4.29 9.14 -20.65
C HIS A 157 -5.39 10.07 -20.10
N ILE A 158 -5.12 10.70 -18.95
CA ILE A 158 -6.04 11.63 -18.30
C ILE A 158 -5.44 13.04 -18.25
N GLN A 159 -6.30 14.05 -18.23
CA GLN A 159 -5.93 15.47 -18.13
C GLN A 159 -6.26 16.02 -16.75
N SER A 160 -5.66 17.15 -16.35
CA SER A 160 -6.04 17.86 -15.13
C SER A 160 -5.90 19.36 -15.36
N ARG A 161 -6.65 20.16 -14.60
CA ARG A 161 -6.70 21.63 -14.70
C ARG A 161 -6.23 22.29 -13.42
#